data_AF-A0A2T3JVV4-F1
#
_entry.id   AF-A0A2T3JVV4-F1
#
_cell.length_a   1.000
_cell.length_b   1.000
_cell.length_c   1.000
_cell.angle_alpha   90.00
_cell.angle_beta   90.00
_cell.angle_gamma   90.00
#
_symmetry.space_group_name_H-M   'P 1'
#
loop_
_entity.id
_entity.type
_entity.pdbx_description
1 polymer ?
#
loop_
_entity_poly.entity_id
_entity_poly.type
_entity_poly.pdbx_seq_one_letter_code
_entity_poly.pdbx_strand_id
1 'polypeptide(L)' 'MLLIGCSNHIEPVRVEMITVLPEPWLITACHKPKITGKTPAQTIAEDFPRLKKALSNCAQQVDDYLQWYEQQQNINNKK' A
#
# COMPACT_ATOMS: atom_id res chain seq x y z
N MET A 1 -34.60 20.81 -49.60
CA MET A 1 -33.88 21.27 -48.40
C MET A 1 -33.14 20.07 -47.82
N LEU A 2 -31.81 20.03 -47.95
CA LEU A 2 -30.96 18.99 -47.36
C LEU A 2 -30.32 19.59 -46.12
N LEU A 3 -30.77 19.16 -44.94
CA LEU A 3 -30.14 19.49 -43.67
C LEU A 3 -28.87 18.63 -43.57
N ILE A 4 -27.75 19.16 -44.06
CA ILE A 4 -26.42 18.60 -43.81
C ILE A 4 -26.06 19.02 -42.38
N GLY A 5 -26.40 18.18 -41.41
CA GLY A 5 -25.90 18.32 -40.05
C GLY A 5 -24.41 18.00 -40.03
N CYS A 6 -23.58 18.94 -39.59
CA CYS A 6 -22.16 18.71 -39.31
C CYS A 6 -22.03 17.79 -38.09
N SER A 7 -22.21 16.49 -38.30
CA SER A 7 -21.79 15.47 -37.33
C SER A 7 -20.28 15.30 -37.50
N ASN A 8 -19.51 16.00 -36.67
CA ASN A 8 -18.09 15.71 -36.56
C ASN A 8 -17.96 14.32 -35.92
N HIS A 9 -17.20 13.43 -36.56
CA HIS A 9 -16.91 12.11 -36.02
C HIS A 9 -16.14 12.28 -34.70
N ILE A 10 -16.74 11.87 -33.59
CA ILE A 10 -16.06 11.81 -32.30
C ILE A 10 -15.33 10.47 -32.27
N GLU A 11 -14.00 10.50 -32.42
CA GLU A 11 -13.20 9.29 -32.21
C GLU A 11 -13.31 8.86 -30.73
N PRO A 12 -13.59 7.57 -30.46
CA PRO A 12 -13.63 7.09 -29.10
C PRO A 12 -12.23 7.15 -28.49
N VAL A 13 -12.06 8.01 -27.48
CA VAL A 13 -10.85 8.04 -26.66
C VAL A 13 -10.81 6.76 -25.84
N ARG A 14 -9.84 5.88 -26.09
CA ARG A 14 -9.58 4.74 -25.22
C ARG A 14 -8.94 5.24 -23.94
N VAL A 15 -9.64 5.05 -22.82
CA VAL A 15 -9.09 5.28 -21.48
C VAL A 15 -8.56 3.94 -20.99
N GLU A 16 -7.24 3.78 -20.95
CA GLU A 16 -6.60 2.65 -20.29
C GLU A 16 -6.37 3.00 -18.82
N MET A 17 -7.01 2.24 -17.93
CA MET A 17 -6.78 2.36 -16.50
C MET A 17 -5.52 1.57 -16.15
N ILE A 18 -4.40 2.26 -15.93
CA ILE A 18 -3.18 1.63 -15.43
C ILE A 18 -3.30 1.53 -13.90
N THR A 19 -3.62 0.34 -13.40
CA THR A 19 -3.56 0.05 -11.96
C THR A 19 -2.10 -0.07 -11.56
N VAL A 20 -1.56 0.98 -10.93
CA VAL A 20 -0.22 0.94 -10.33
C VAL A 20 -0.33 0.29 -8.96
N LEU A 21 0.08 -0.98 -8.87
CA LEU A 21 0.18 -1.69 -7.60
C LEU A 21 1.54 -1.40 -6.95
N PRO A 22 1.61 -1.40 -5.61
CA PRO A 22 2.89 -1.39 -4.93
C PRO A 22 3.66 -2.67 -5.23
N GLU A 23 4.98 -2.60 -5.07
CA GLU A 23 5.82 -3.78 -5.20
C GLU A 23 5.46 -4.85 -4.15
N PRO A 24 5.50 -6.16 -4.49
CA PRO A 24 5.02 -7.22 -3.60
C PRO A 24 5.73 -7.30 -2.25
N TRP A 25 6.93 -6.73 -2.13
CA TRP A 25 7.71 -6.70 -0.89
C TRP A 25 7.35 -5.52 0.03
N LEU A 26 6.54 -4.56 -0.43
CA LEU A 26 6.20 -3.36 0.33
C LEU A 26 5.34 -3.68 1.56
N ILE A 27 4.44 -4.65 1.43
CA ILE A 27 3.62 -5.17 2.54
C ILE A 27 3.79 -6.69 2.56
N THR A 28 4.44 -7.19 3.60
CA THR A 28 4.63 -8.63 3.81
C THR A 28 3.88 -9.10 5.05
N ALA A 29 3.70 -10.41 5.20
CA ALA A 29 2.97 -10.95 6.33
C ALA A 29 3.67 -10.65 7.67
N CYS A 30 3.00 -9.86 8.51
CA CYS A 30 3.42 -9.59 9.87
C CYS A 30 3.08 -10.78 10.79
N HIS A 31 4.08 -11.56 11.17
CA HIS A 31 3.87 -12.70 12.07
C HIS A 31 4.02 -12.27 13.53
N LYS A 32 2.91 -12.34 14.27
CA LYS A 32 2.94 -12.17 15.73
C LYS A 32 3.65 -13.36 16.37
N PRO A 33 4.76 -13.16 17.11
CA PRO A 33 5.41 -14.25 17.82
C PRO A 33 4.50 -14.76 18.96
N LYS A 34 4.55 -16.07 19.22
CA LYS A 34 3.84 -16.68 20.34
C LYS A 34 4.43 -16.18 21.66
N ILE A 35 3.54 -15.84 22.61
CA ILE A 35 3.87 -15.55 24.01
C ILE A 35 3.98 -16.88 24.74
N THR A 36 5.12 -17.14 25.37
CA THR A 36 5.42 -18.41 26.02
C THR A 36 5.71 -18.29 27.52
N GLY A 37 5.98 -17.09 28.00
CA GLY A 37 6.20 -16.80 29.41
C GLY A 37 5.01 -17.20 30.26
N LYS A 38 5.28 -17.91 31.36
CA LYS A 38 4.25 -18.39 32.30
C LYS A 38 4.09 -17.48 33.51
N THR A 39 5.01 -16.54 33.69
CA THR A 39 4.99 -15.54 34.77
C THR A 39 5.22 -14.14 34.19
N PRO A 40 4.76 -13.08 34.87
CA PRO A 40 4.98 -11.71 34.42
C PRO A 40 6.47 -11.40 34.17
N ALA A 41 7.36 -11.88 35.05
CA ALA A 41 8.79 -11.67 34.91
C ALA A 41 9.35 -12.32 33.63
N GLN A 42 8.93 -13.54 33.30
CA GLN A 42 9.33 -14.23 32.07
C GLN A 42 8.77 -13.54 30.83
N THR A 43 7.49 -13.17 30.83
CA THR A 43 6.85 -12.48 29.70
C THR A 43 7.53 -11.15 29.40
N ILE A 44 7.86 -10.36 30.44
CA ILE A 44 8.53 -9.06 30.27
C ILE A 44 9.96 -9.24 29.74
N ALA A 45 10.71 -10.22 30.26
CA ALA A 45 12.10 -10.42 29.88
C ALA A 45 12.26 -11.03 28.47
N GLU A 46 11.36 -11.95 28.08
CA GLU A 46 11.55 -12.78 26.88
C GLU A 46 10.57 -12.43 25.76
N ASP A 47 9.28 -12.36 26.07
CA ASP A 47 8.25 -12.19 25.05
C ASP A 47 8.13 -10.74 24.59
N PHE A 48 8.26 -9.78 25.52
CA PHE A 48 8.13 -8.36 25.21
C PHE A 48 9.16 -7.87 24.19
N PRO A 49 10.47 -8.16 24.32
CA PRO A 49 11.46 -7.77 23.33
C PRO A 49 11.22 -8.42 21.96
N ARG A 50 10.80 -9.70 21.93
CA ARG A 50 10.46 -10.42 20.70
C ARG A 50 9.26 -9.79 20.00
N LEU A 51 8.20 -9.47 20.76
CA LEU A 51 7.03 -8.76 20.25
C LEU A 51 7.38 -7.38 19.72
N LYS A 52 8.16 -6.60 20.49
CA LYS A 52 8.60 -5.26 20.07
C LYS A 52 9.33 -5.33 18.74
N LYS A 53 10.30 -6.24 18.60
CA LYS A 53 11.05 -6.42 17.36
C LYS A 53 10.14 -6.78 16.18
N ALA A 54 9.24 -7.74 16.37
CA ALA A 54 8.29 -8.13 15.31
C ALA A 54 7.39 -6.96 14.90
N LEU A 55 6.82 -6.24 15.86
CA LEU A 55 5.94 -5.10 15.59
C LEU A 55 6.69 -3.93 14.94
N SER A 56 7.92 -3.65 15.33
CA SER A 56 8.74 -2.59 14.70
C SER A 56 8.95 -2.85 13.21
N ASN A 57 9.23 -4.10 12.82
CA ASN A 57 9.38 -4.46 11.41
C ASN A 57 8.07 -4.25 10.62
N CYS A 58 6.93 -4.54 11.24
CA CYS A 58 5.62 -4.38 10.59
C CYS A 58 5.20 -2.90 10.52
N ALA A 59 5.54 -2.11 11.52
CA ALA A 59 5.31 -0.66 11.52
C ALA A 59 6.05 0.00 10.36
N GLN A 60 7.30 -0.38 10.12
CA GLN A 60 8.09 0.15 9.00
C GLN A 60 7.43 -0.10 7.64
N GLN A 61 6.78 -1.26 7.44
CA GLN A 61 6.07 -1.55 6.18
C GLN A 61 4.88 -0.61 5.94
N VAL A 62 4.22 -0.15 7.01
CA VAL A 62 3.14 0.83 6.91
C VAL A 62 3.70 2.17 6.47
N ASP A 63 4.82 2.60 7.06
CA ASP A 63 5.49 3.86 6.70
C ASP A 63 5.97 3.83 5.24
N ASP A 64 6.60 2.73 4.82
CA ASP A 64 7.07 2.52 3.45
C ASP A 64 5.89 2.57 2.45
N TYR A 65 4.75 1.95 2.79
CA TYR A 65 3.53 2.00 1.98
C TYR A 65 2.98 3.42 1.85
N LEU A 66 2.88 4.16 2.96
CA LEU A 66 2.37 5.53 2.94
C LEU A 66 3.27 6.44 2.10
N GLN A 67 4.58 6.30 2.22
CA GLN A 67 5.54 7.05 1.42
C GLN A 67 5.41 6.73 -0.08
N TRP A 68 5.29 5.44 -0.44
CA TRP A 68 5.03 5.04 -1.83
C TRP A 68 3.72 5.65 -2.34
N TYR A 69 2.66 5.62 -1.53
CA TYR A 69 1.36 6.17 -1.90
C TYR A 69 1.44 7.67 -2.18
N GLU A 70 2.11 8.45 -1.32
CA GLU A 70 2.35 9.87 -1.54
C GLU A 70 3.15 10.14 -2.83
N GLN A 71 4.16 9.32 -3.13
CA GLN A 71 4.92 9.43 -4.38
C GLN A 71 4.01 9.22 -5.60
N GLN A 72 3.12 8.22 -5.57
CA GLN A 72 2.16 7.99 -6.65
C GLN A 72 1.20 9.17 -6.83
N GLN A 73 0.68 9.75 -5.74
CA GLN A 73 -0.17 10.95 -5.81
C GLN A 73 0.56 12.12 -6.44
N ASN A 74 1.82 12.35 -6.06
CA ASN A 74 2.64 13.43 -6.62
C ASN A 74 2.97 13.23 -8.10
N ILE A 75 3.19 11.99 -8.55
CA ILE A 75 3.38 11.67 -9.97
C ILE A 75 2.11 11.97 -10.75
N ASN A 76 0.95 11.53 -10.23
CA ASN A 76 -0.34 11.76 -10.87
C ASN A 76 -0.68 13.26 -10.97
N ASN A 77 -0.38 14.05 -9.94
CA ASN A 77 -0.66 15.49 -9.93
C ASN A 77 0.27 16.33 -10.82
N LYS A 78 1.41 15.76 -11.27
CA LYS A 78 2.37 16.42 -12.16
C LYS A 78 2.19 16.06 -13.63
N LYS A 79 1.28 15.13 -13.93
CA LYS A 79 0.98 14.62 -15.28
C LYS A 79 -0.25 15.32 -15.84
#